data_AF-A0A9X3EM97-F1
#
_entry.id   AF-A0A9X3EM97-F1
#
_cell.length_a   1.000
_cell.length_b   1.000
_cell.length_c   1.000
_cell.angle_alpha   90.00
_cell.angle_beta   90.00
_cell.angle_gamma   90.00
#
_symmetry.space_group_name_H-M   'P 1'
#
loop_
_entity.id
_entity.type
_entity.pdbx_description
1 polymer ?
#
loop_
_entity_poly.entity_id
_entity_poly.type
_entity_poly.pdbx_seq_one_letter_code
_entity_poly.pdbx_strand_id
1 'polypeptide(L)'
;MHLTPEQEWILVACGLIAHADGEIKLGEADLILTMLDEHLDEAESRRWFKQLGDLNALHRIFDDLPPPLPAFTETTLERAWAMALADGEASAAEVAMMERIAAQLGVTPNELARWRRQWTEQAADLGEHIAAFAAVMIHLDGVLDPDEIDQYRALLGRLPLTPERRDVLAREYLSKRPELDHVGARLAALPRERRFAVLRAIGPLVSASSRADLGRDFFLELAAFAAVPREQALRLLFA
;
A
#
# COMPACT_ATOMS: atom_id res chain seq x y z
N MET A 1 -21.90 9.28 4.11
CA MET A 1 -21.40 10.64 4.30
C MET A 1 -21.51 11.31 2.94
N HIS A 2 -20.96 12.51 2.72
CA HIS A 2 -20.66 12.94 1.36
C HIS A 2 -19.15 13.11 1.30
N LEU A 3 -18.52 12.50 0.31
CA LEU A 3 -17.09 12.69 0.08
C LEU A 3 -16.72 14.16 -0.02
N THR A 4 -15.58 14.50 0.56
CA THR A 4 -14.89 15.75 0.28
C THR A 4 -14.35 15.75 -1.16
N PRO A 5 -14.18 16.92 -1.80
CA PRO A 5 -13.58 17.00 -3.13
C PRO A 5 -12.22 16.28 -3.21
N GLU A 6 -11.42 16.35 -2.16
CA GLU A 6 -10.12 15.67 -2.06
C GLU A 6 -10.26 14.15 -2.13
N GLN A 7 -11.25 13.58 -1.43
CA GLN A 7 -11.52 12.14 -1.46
C GLN A 7 -12.04 11.70 -2.83
N GLU A 8 -12.91 12.50 -3.47
CA GLU A 8 -13.36 12.22 -4.84
C GLU A 8 -12.19 12.22 -5.83
N TRP A 9 -11.26 13.18 -5.70
CA TRP A 9 -10.03 13.23 -6.48
C TRP A 9 -9.17 11.99 -6.31
N ILE A 10 -8.98 11.50 -5.08
CA ILE A 10 -8.21 10.28 -4.82
C ILE A 10 -8.88 9.08 -5.53
N LEU A 11 -10.19 8.90 -5.36
CA LEU A 11 -10.90 7.77 -5.96
C LEU A 11 -10.84 7.81 -7.49
N VAL A 12 -11.03 8.97 -8.09
CA VAL A 12 -11.01 9.13 -9.55
C VAL A 12 -9.60 8.98 -10.10
N ALA A 13 -8.59 9.60 -9.49
CA ALA A 13 -7.21 9.50 -9.94
C ALA A 13 -6.71 8.05 -9.86
N CYS A 14 -6.92 7.37 -8.73
CA CYS A 14 -6.54 5.96 -8.58
C CYS A 14 -7.33 5.04 -9.51
N GLY A 15 -8.63 5.30 -9.70
CA GLY A 15 -9.47 4.55 -10.65
C GLY A 15 -8.99 4.67 -12.09
N LEU A 16 -8.65 5.88 -12.53
CA LEU A 16 -8.12 6.11 -13.88
C LEU A 16 -6.77 5.41 -14.10
N ILE A 17 -5.91 5.39 -13.08
CA ILE A 17 -4.65 4.64 -13.12
C ILE A 17 -4.91 3.14 -13.23
N ALA A 18 -5.80 2.58 -12.40
CA ALA A 18 -6.13 1.15 -12.44
C ALA A 18 -6.71 0.71 -13.80
N HIS A 19 -7.41 1.60 -14.50
CA HIS A 19 -7.92 1.36 -15.85
C HIS A 19 -6.91 1.63 -16.98
N ALA A 20 -5.73 2.17 -16.69
CA ALA A 20 -4.83 2.65 -17.74
C ALA A 20 -4.38 1.53 -18.70
N ASP A 21 -4.28 0.30 -18.21
CA ASP A 21 -3.95 -0.89 -19.00
C ASP A 21 -5.17 -1.61 -19.60
N GLY A 22 -6.36 -1.03 -19.45
CA GLY A 22 -7.58 -1.39 -20.18
C GLY A 22 -8.72 -1.97 -19.33
N GLU A 23 -8.41 -2.73 -18.28
CA GLU A 23 -9.42 -3.29 -17.37
C GLU A 23 -8.92 -3.29 -15.92
N ILE A 24 -9.81 -2.93 -15.00
CA ILE A 24 -9.58 -3.04 -13.57
C ILE A 24 -9.54 -4.53 -13.14
N LYS A 25 -8.47 -4.93 -12.47
CA LYS A 25 -8.27 -6.30 -11.99
C LYS A 25 -9.12 -6.56 -10.73
N LEU A 26 -9.37 -7.84 -10.46
CA LEU A 26 -10.10 -8.26 -9.26
C LEU A 26 -9.41 -7.75 -7.99
N GLY A 27 -10.14 -7.00 -7.16
CA GLY A 27 -9.64 -6.46 -5.90
C GLY A 27 -9.02 -5.06 -5.98
N GLU A 28 -8.76 -4.50 -7.17
CA GLU A 28 -8.24 -3.13 -7.31
C GLU A 28 -9.27 -2.09 -6.88
N ALA A 29 -10.56 -2.33 -7.14
CA ALA A 29 -11.63 -1.46 -6.65
C ALA A 29 -11.65 -1.39 -5.11
N ASP A 30 -11.49 -2.54 -4.44
CA ASP A 30 -11.39 -2.59 -2.97
C ASP A 30 -10.13 -1.86 -2.49
N LEU A 31 -8.99 -2.08 -3.15
CA LEU A 31 -7.74 -1.37 -2.84
C LEU A 31 -7.91 0.15 -2.93
N ILE A 32 -8.53 0.66 -3.99
CA ILE A 32 -8.80 2.09 -4.17
C ILE A 32 -9.66 2.64 -3.03
N LEU A 33 -10.71 1.92 -2.63
CA LEU A 33 -11.57 2.34 -1.52
C LEU A 33 -10.79 2.38 -0.19
N THR A 34 -9.81 1.50 0.02
CA THR A 34 -8.94 1.53 1.21
C THR A 34 -7.89 2.64 1.18
N MET A 35 -7.66 3.29 0.05
CA MET A 35 -6.74 4.44 -0.03
C MET A 35 -7.30 5.70 0.63
N LEU A 36 -8.61 5.72 0.90
CA LEU A 36 -9.23 6.76 1.72
C LEU A 36 -8.92 6.49 3.20
N ASP A 37 -8.42 7.51 3.90
CA ASP A 37 -8.13 7.41 5.33
C ASP A 37 -9.40 7.37 6.21
N GLU A 38 -10.59 7.49 5.61
CA GLU A 38 -11.91 7.44 6.26
C GLU A 38 -12.79 6.29 5.74
N HIS A 39 -13.57 5.69 6.65
CA HIS A 39 -14.52 4.64 6.27
C HIS A 39 -15.74 5.24 5.58
N LEU A 40 -15.97 4.84 4.34
CA LEU A 40 -17.21 5.14 3.64
C LEU A 40 -18.36 4.35 4.23
N ASP A 41 -19.55 4.94 4.22
CA ASP A 41 -20.74 4.15 4.49
C ASP A 41 -21.03 3.17 3.34
N GLU A 42 -21.86 2.17 3.60
CA GLU A 42 -22.16 1.10 2.66
C GLU A 42 -22.84 1.60 1.37
N ALA A 43 -23.54 2.73 1.43
CA ALA A 43 -24.20 3.32 0.26
C ALA A 43 -23.19 4.02 -0.65
N GLU A 44 -22.27 4.80 -0.08
CA GLU A 44 -21.18 5.44 -0.80
C GLU A 44 -20.19 4.43 -1.36
N SER A 45 -19.81 3.41 -0.59
CA SER A 45 -18.93 2.33 -1.06
C SER A 45 -19.54 1.62 -2.27
N ARG A 46 -20.82 1.21 -2.21
CA ARG A 46 -21.52 0.59 -3.37
C ARG A 46 -21.60 1.51 -4.58
N ARG A 47 -21.86 2.81 -4.36
CA ARG A 47 -21.88 3.81 -5.43
C ARG A 47 -20.53 3.87 -6.12
N TRP A 48 -19.45 4.02 -5.36
CA TRP A 48 -18.10 4.15 -5.91
C TRP A 48 -17.58 2.86 -6.53
N PHE A 49 -17.89 1.70 -5.96
CA PHE A 49 -17.58 0.42 -6.58
C PHE A 49 -18.16 0.32 -8.00
N LYS A 50 -19.42 0.78 -8.19
CA LYS A 50 -20.04 0.85 -9.51
C LYS A 50 -19.33 1.83 -10.45
N GLN A 51 -18.95 3.01 -9.96
CA GLN A 51 -18.25 4.02 -10.77
C GLN A 51 -16.86 3.56 -11.18
N LEU A 52 -16.11 2.95 -10.25
CA LEU A 52 -14.79 2.39 -10.49
C LEU A 52 -14.81 1.26 -11.51
N GLY A 53 -15.94 0.60 -11.74
CA GLY A 53 -16.10 -0.40 -12.81
C GLY A 53 -16.40 0.19 -14.20
N ASP A 54 -16.59 1.51 -14.34
CA ASP A 54 -16.95 2.18 -15.59
C ASP A 54 -15.97 3.31 -15.92
N LEU A 55 -14.99 3.01 -16.78
CA LEU A 55 -13.97 3.97 -17.23
C LEU A 55 -14.57 5.24 -17.85
N ASN A 56 -15.67 5.12 -18.61
CA ASN A 56 -16.32 6.29 -19.21
C ASN A 56 -17.01 7.16 -18.16
N ALA A 57 -17.53 6.55 -17.10
CA ALA A 57 -18.04 7.30 -15.97
C ALA A 57 -16.91 8.01 -15.21
N LEU A 58 -15.78 7.35 -14.96
CA LEU A 58 -14.61 7.97 -14.32
C LEU A 58 -14.07 9.15 -15.11
N HIS A 59 -13.94 9.03 -16.44
CA HIS A 59 -13.51 10.15 -17.28
C HIS A 59 -14.47 11.35 -17.20
N ARG A 60 -15.78 11.11 -17.21
CA ARG A 60 -16.77 12.19 -17.05
C ARG A 60 -16.61 12.88 -15.70
N ILE A 61 -16.46 12.12 -14.62
CA ILE A 61 -16.24 12.69 -13.28
C ILE A 61 -14.94 13.50 -13.26
N PHE A 62 -13.84 12.94 -13.81
CA PHE A 62 -12.54 13.61 -13.88
C PHE A 62 -12.59 14.96 -14.62
N ASP A 63 -13.28 15.00 -15.76
CA ASP A 63 -13.38 16.23 -16.56
C ASP A 63 -14.24 17.31 -15.86
N ASP A 64 -15.20 16.89 -15.02
CA ASP A 64 -16.11 17.78 -14.28
C ASP A 64 -15.60 18.16 -12.87
N LEU A 65 -14.57 17.49 -12.35
CA LEU A 65 -14.08 17.71 -10.99
C LEU A 65 -13.44 19.11 -10.85
N PRO A 66 -13.87 19.93 -9.87
CA PRO A 66 -13.19 21.18 -9.57
C PRO A 66 -11.78 20.85 -9.04
N PRO A 67 -10.75 21.65 -9.35
CA PRO A 67 -9.41 21.39 -8.84
C PRO A 67 -9.41 21.32 -7.30
N PRO A 68 -8.67 20.37 -6.68
CA PRO A 68 -8.56 20.28 -5.25
C PRO A 68 -7.79 21.49 -4.71
N LEU A 69 -7.84 21.72 -3.39
CA LEU A 69 -6.96 22.73 -2.80
C LEU A 69 -5.50 22.38 -3.08
N PRO A 70 -4.62 23.36 -3.42
CA PRO A 70 -3.23 23.08 -3.80
C PRO A 70 -2.43 22.27 -2.77
N ALA A 71 -2.81 22.35 -1.50
CA ALA A 71 -2.20 21.58 -0.41
C ALA A 71 -2.37 20.06 -0.54
N PHE A 72 -3.37 19.59 -1.30
CA PHE A 72 -3.66 18.17 -1.50
C PHE A 72 -3.14 17.61 -2.82
N THR A 73 -2.70 18.46 -3.75
CA THR A 73 -2.24 18.05 -5.08
C THR A 73 -1.17 16.96 -5.02
N GLU A 74 -0.13 17.16 -4.22
CA GLU A 74 0.98 16.19 -4.09
C GLU A 74 0.46 14.87 -3.49
N THR A 75 -0.36 14.92 -2.44
CA THR A 75 -0.94 13.73 -1.80
C THR A 75 -1.86 12.95 -2.74
N THR A 76 -2.73 13.61 -3.50
CA THR A 76 -3.60 12.97 -4.50
C THR A 76 -2.76 12.23 -5.54
N LEU A 77 -1.72 12.88 -6.04
CA LEU A 77 -0.81 12.29 -7.02
C LEU A 77 0.01 11.15 -6.43
N GLU A 78 0.47 11.26 -5.18
CA GLU A 78 1.18 10.18 -4.48
C GLU A 78 0.30 8.93 -4.36
N ARG A 79 -0.98 9.07 -3.99
CA ARG A 79 -1.93 7.94 -3.90
C ARG A 79 -2.17 7.30 -5.27
N ALA A 80 -2.37 8.11 -6.31
CA ALA A 80 -2.53 7.63 -7.68
C ALA A 80 -1.28 6.88 -8.15
N TRP A 81 -0.09 7.37 -7.84
CA TRP A 81 1.16 6.70 -8.17
C TRP A 81 1.37 5.40 -7.38
N ALA A 82 0.94 5.34 -6.12
CA ALA A 82 0.96 4.11 -5.34
C ALA A 82 0.07 3.02 -5.97
N MET A 83 -1.05 3.40 -6.61
CA MET A 83 -1.86 2.47 -7.40
C MET A 83 -1.09 1.93 -8.60
N ALA A 84 -0.38 2.78 -9.35
CA ALA A 84 0.45 2.36 -10.49
C ALA A 84 1.61 1.44 -10.10
N LEU A 85 2.05 1.48 -8.83
CA LEU A 85 3.12 0.62 -8.32
C LEU A 85 2.60 -0.65 -7.63
N ALA A 86 1.29 -0.92 -7.67
CA ALA A 86 0.70 -2.05 -6.95
C ALA A 86 1.34 -3.39 -7.33
N ASP A 87 1.69 -3.58 -8.60
CA ASP A 87 2.39 -4.77 -9.09
C ASP A 87 3.93 -4.62 -9.13
N GLY A 88 4.45 -3.45 -8.77
CA GLY A 88 5.87 -3.15 -8.57
C GLY A 88 6.46 -2.18 -9.59
N GLU A 89 5.84 -2.01 -10.76
CA GLU A 89 6.33 -1.15 -11.83
C GLU A 89 5.18 -0.48 -12.58
N ALA A 90 5.32 0.82 -12.85
CA ALA A 90 4.30 1.53 -13.60
C ALA A 90 4.44 1.29 -15.11
N SER A 91 3.33 0.93 -15.76
CA SER A 91 3.22 0.77 -17.21
C SER A 91 3.38 2.11 -17.95
N ALA A 92 3.66 2.07 -19.25
CA ALA A 92 3.68 3.27 -20.08
C ALA A 92 2.30 3.97 -20.14
N ALA A 93 1.21 3.21 -20.06
CA ALA A 93 -0.14 3.77 -20.06
C ALA A 93 -0.47 4.42 -18.71
N GLU A 94 -0.06 3.80 -17.59
CA GLU A 94 -0.22 4.39 -16.25
C GLU A 94 0.60 5.68 -16.11
N VAL A 95 1.82 5.71 -16.64
CA VAL A 95 2.64 6.93 -16.69
C VAL A 95 1.94 8.03 -17.49
N ALA A 96 1.40 7.71 -18.67
CA ALA A 96 0.69 8.69 -19.49
C ALA A 96 -0.59 9.21 -18.81
N MET A 97 -1.33 8.33 -18.12
CA MET A 97 -2.49 8.72 -17.33
C MET A 97 -2.11 9.62 -16.15
N MET A 98 -1.02 9.28 -15.46
CA MET A 98 -0.47 10.08 -14.38
C MET A 98 -0.08 11.49 -14.84
N GLU A 99 0.54 11.61 -16.01
CA GLU A 99 0.88 12.89 -16.63
C GLU A 99 -0.38 13.72 -16.97
N ARG A 100 -1.44 13.08 -17.47
CA ARG A 100 -2.73 13.75 -17.73
C ARG A 100 -3.37 14.27 -16.44
N ILE A 101 -3.39 13.46 -15.37
CA ILE A 101 -3.94 13.87 -14.07
C ILE A 101 -3.15 15.05 -13.51
N ALA A 102 -1.81 14.95 -13.52
CA ALA A 102 -0.93 16.00 -13.02
C ALA A 102 -1.09 17.32 -13.80
N ALA A 103 -1.23 17.25 -15.13
CA ALA A 103 -1.46 18.43 -15.97
C ALA A 103 -2.77 19.15 -15.61
N GLN A 104 -3.85 18.39 -15.35
CA GLN A 104 -5.13 18.96 -14.90
C GLN A 104 -5.01 19.68 -13.55
N LEU A 105 -4.11 19.19 -12.68
CA LEU A 105 -3.80 19.80 -11.38
C LEU A 105 -2.75 20.92 -11.45
N GLY A 106 -2.29 21.28 -12.66
CA GLY A 106 -1.32 22.37 -12.87
C GLY A 106 0.13 22.01 -12.51
N VAL A 107 0.46 20.73 -12.38
CA VAL A 107 1.80 20.25 -12.06
C VAL A 107 2.64 20.10 -13.32
N THR A 108 3.89 20.56 -13.27
CA THR A 108 4.78 20.48 -14.44
C THR A 108 5.35 19.07 -14.64
N PRO A 109 5.69 18.67 -15.89
CA PRO A 109 6.30 17.36 -16.14
C PRO A 109 7.59 17.11 -15.36
N ASN A 110 8.41 18.15 -15.18
CA ASN A 110 9.68 18.05 -14.44
C ASN A 110 9.46 17.81 -12.95
N GLU A 111 8.47 18.48 -12.36
CA GLU A 111 8.10 18.30 -10.96
C GLU A 111 7.51 16.91 -10.72
N LEU A 112 6.58 16.48 -11.57
CA LEU A 112 6.02 15.14 -11.52
C LEU A 112 7.12 14.06 -11.65
N ALA A 113 8.04 14.20 -12.60
CA ALA A 113 9.13 13.23 -12.78
C ALA A 113 10.08 13.15 -11.56
N ARG A 114 10.24 14.26 -10.81
CA ARG A 114 10.97 14.24 -9.53
C ARG A 114 10.19 13.47 -8.47
N TRP A 115 8.90 13.79 -8.30
CA TRP A 115 8.04 13.11 -7.32
C TRP A 115 7.92 11.62 -7.58
N ARG A 116 7.65 11.20 -8.83
CA ARG A 116 7.54 9.78 -9.19
C ARG A 116 8.79 8.98 -8.81
N ARG A 117 9.99 9.50 -9.10
CA ARG A 117 11.25 8.84 -8.70
C ARG A 117 11.34 8.68 -7.18
N GLN A 118 11.07 9.75 -6.45
CA GLN A 118 11.07 9.74 -4.99
C GLN A 118 10.05 8.73 -4.44
N TRP A 119 8.80 8.74 -4.90
CA TRP A 119 7.77 7.83 -4.42
C TRP A 119 8.06 6.37 -4.77
N THR A 120 8.60 6.10 -5.96
CA THR A 120 9.02 4.74 -6.35
C THR A 120 10.14 4.22 -5.43
N GLU A 121 11.16 5.03 -5.15
CA GLU A 121 12.23 4.65 -4.22
C GLU A 121 11.68 4.39 -2.81
N GLN A 122 10.76 5.24 -2.35
CA GLN A 122 10.14 5.12 -1.03
C GLN A 122 9.23 3.89 -0.91
N ALA A 123 8.46 3.58 -1.96
CA ALA A 123 7.59 2.41 -2.02
C ALA A 123 8.42 1.12 -2.00
N ALA A 124 9.47 1.05 -2.81
CA ALA A 124 10.38 -0.08 -2.84
C ALA A 124 11.09 -0.28 -1.49
N ASP A 125 11.63 0.79 -0.90
CA ASP A 125 12.26 0.74 0.42
C ASP A 125 11.27 0.24 1.49
N LEU A 126 10.04 0.77 1.53
CA LEU A 126 9.01 0.31 2.45
C LEU A 126 8.64 -1.18 2.22
N GLY A 127 8.53 -1.61 0.96
CA GLY A 127 8.30 -3.01 0.60
C GLY A 127 9.39 -3.93 1.14
N GLU A 128 10.67 -3.57 0.98
CA GLU A 128 11.78 -4.36 1.52
C GLU A 128 11.74 -4.45 3.05
N HIS A 129 11.40 -3.35 3.72
CA HIS A 129 11.19 -3.35 5.16
C HIS A 129 10.10 -4.36 5.53
N ILE A 130 8.90 -4.23 4.95
CA ILE A 130 7.77 -5.12 5.23
C ILE A 130 8.15 -6.59 5.04
N ALA A 131 8.83 -6.92 3.95
CA ALA A 131 9.31 -8.27 3.67
C ALA A 131 10.25 -8.78 4.77
N ALA A 132 11.21 -7.96 5.21
CA ALA A 132 12.15 -8.33 6.26
C ALA A 132 11.45 -8.54 7.63
N PHE A 133 10.50 -7.67 8.01
CA PHE A 133 9.74 -7.86 9.26
C PHE A 133 8.89 -9.12 9.21
N ALA A 134 8.17 -9.35 8.11
CA ALA A 134 7.35 -10.54 7.92
C ALA A 134 8.22 -11.82 7.96
N ALA A 135 9.41 -11.79 7.36
CA ALA A 135 10.37 -12.88 7.43
C ALA A 135 10.80 -13.20 8.86
N VAL A 136 11.06 -12.18 9.69
CA VAL A 136 11.38 -12.41 11.11
C VAL A 136 10.23 -13.13 11.83
N MET A 137 8.98 -12.84 11.47
CA MET A 137 7.79 -13.41 12.10
C MET A 137 7.58 -14.90 11.78
N ILE A 138 7.65 -15.27 10.50
CA ILE A 138 7.48 -16.67 10.06
C ILE A 138 8.62 -17.58 10.54
N HIS A 139 9.71 -17.03 11.08
CA HIS A 139 10.83 -17.77 11.66
C HIS A 139 10.80 -17.77 13.21
N LEU A 140 9.77 -17.20 13.86
CA LEU A 140 9.75 -17.02 15.32
C LEU A 140 9.84 -18.32 16.09
N ASP A 141 9.19 -19.37 15.59
CA ASP A 141 9.06 -20.64 16.28
C ASP A 141 10.14 -21.68 15.87
N GLY A 142 11.01 -21.30 14.93
CA GLY A 142 12.11 -22.09 14.40
C GLY A 142 11.74 -23.12 13.33
N VAL A 143 10.45 -23.22 12.94
CA VAL A 143 9.98 -24.18 11.93
C VAL A 143 9.05 -23.47 10.95
N LEU A 144 9.49 -23.31 9.70
CA LEU A 144 8.64 -22.82 8.62
C LEU A 144 7.68 -23.93 8.15
N ASP A 145 6.39 -23.75 8.40
CA ASP A 145 5.36 -24.62 7.84
C ASP A 145 4.90 -24.16 6.43
N PRO A 146 4.27 -25.05 5.63
CA PRO A 146 3.81 -24.69 4.29
C PRO A 146 2.81 -23.53 4.22
N ASP A 147 1.94 -23.39 5.23
CA ASP A 147 0.92 -22.35 5.24
C ASP A 147 1.57 -20.98 5.50
N GLU A 148 2.56 -20.89 6.39
CA GLU A 148 3.35 -19.68 6.62
C GLU A 148 4.18 -19.28 5.40
N ILE A 149 4.75 -20.25 4.68
CA ILE A 149 5.46 -20.02 3.42
C ILE A 149 4.51 -19.42 2.37
N ASP A 150 3.32 -19.98 2.22
CA ASP A 150 2.33 -19.51 1.25
C ASP A 150 1.79 -18.12 1.61
N GLN A 151 1.53 -17.87 2.90
CA GLN A 151 1.13 -16.54 3.39
C GLN A 151 2.22 -15.49 3.17
N TYR A 152 3.49 -15.83 3.42
CA TYR A 152 4.62 -14.93 3.18
C TYR A 152 4.79 -14.62 1.69
N ARG A 153 4.68 -15.62 0.81
CA ARG A 153 4.69 -15.39 -0.64
C ARG A 153 3.52 -14.54 -1.10
N ALA A 154 2.32 -14.77 -0.54
CA ALA A 154 1.14 -13.96 -0.82
C ALA A 154 1.33 -12.51 -0.36
N LEU A 155 2.00 -12.27 0.77
CA LEU A 155 2.39 -10.92 1.18
C LEU A 155 3.34 -10.29 0.15
N LEU A 156 4.43 -10.98 -0.20
CA LEU A 156 5.43 -10.47 -1.16
C LEU A 156 4.77 -10.07 -2.50
N GLY A 157 3.82 -10.87 -2.97
CA GLY A 157 3.07 -10.61 -4.20
C GLY A 157 2.25 -9.31 -4.19
N ARG A 158 1.96 -8.74 -3.00
CA ARG A 158 1.23 -7.48 -2.84
C ARG A 158 2.13 -6.27 -2.57
N LEU A 159 3.43 -6.48 -2.35
CA LEU A 159 4.36 -5.38 -2.07
C LEU A 159 4.73 -4.67 -3.37
N PRO A 160 4.90 -3.34 -3.38
CA PRO A 160 5.28 -2.57 -4.57
C PRO A 160 6.77 -2.77 -4.91
N LEU A 161 7.10 -3.99 -5.33
CA LEU A 161 8.43 -4.48 -5.67
C LEU A 161 8.35 -5.22 -7.00
N THR A 162 9.40 -5.16 -7.82
CA THR A 162 9.43 -5.91 -9.07
C THR A 162 9.33 -7.42 -8.81
N PRO A 163 8.75 -8.21 -9.74
CA PRO A 163 8.67 -9.66 -9.60
C PRO A 163 10.02 -10.32 -9.28
N GLU A 164 11.09 -9.87 -9.93
CA GLU A 164 12.45 -10.38 -9.72
C GLU A 164 12.93 -10.09 -8.30
N ARG A 165 12.63 -8.90 -7.76
CA ARG A 165 13.01 -8.54 -6.39
C ARG A 165 12.24 -9.38 -5.38
N ARG A 166 10.94 -9.61 -5.60
CA ARG A 166 10.12 -10.50 -4.76
C ARG A 166 10.69 -11.92 -4.74
N ASP A 167 11.10 -12.46 -5.88
CA ASP A 167 11.72 -13.80 -5.98
C ASP A 167 13.06 -13.90 -5.26
N VAL A 168 13.88 -12.84 -5.31
CA VAL A 168 15.13 -12.77 -4.55
C VAL A 168 14.83 -12.79 -3.05
N LEU A 169 13.92 -11.93 -2.57
CA LEU A 169 13.55 -11.85 -1.15
C LEU A 169 12.90 -13.16 -0.65
N ALA A 170 12.08 -13.81 -1.48
CA ALA A 170 11.50 -15.10 -1.15
C ALA A 170 12.60 -16.15 -0.93
N ARG A 171 13.57 -16.27 -1.85
CA ARG A 171 14.68 -17.23 -1.70
C ARG A 171 15.54 -16.92 -0.49
N GLU A 172 15.89 -15.66 -0.28
CA GLU A 172 16.73 -15.23 0.84
C GLU A 172 16.05 -15.53 2.19
N TYR A 173 14.85 -14.97 2.39
CA TYR A 173 14.21 -14.97 3.70
C TYR A 173 13.49 -16.26 4.05
N LEU A 174 13.11 -17.10 3.08
CA LEU A 174 12.65 -18.46 3.39
C LEU A 174 13.81 -19.38 3.80
N SER A 175 15.04 -19.09 3.36
CA SER A 175 16.21 -19.89 3.72
C SER A 175 16.84 -19.47 5.05
N LYS A 176 16.75 -18.19 5.40
CA LYS A 176 17.43 -17.62 6.58
C LYS A 176 16.63 -16.46 7.16
N ARG A 177 16.42 -16.51 8.47
CA ARG A 177 15.85 -15.40 9.25
C ARG A 177 16.75 -14.15 9.18
N PRO A 178 16.18 -12.95 8.93
CA PRO A 178 16.90 -11.69 9.09
C PRO A 178 17.32 -11.43 10.55
N GLU A 179 18.40 -10.68 10.74
CA GLU A 179 18.84 -10.32 12.10
C GLU A 179 17.90 -9.29 12.75
N LEU A 180 17.41 -9.62 13.95
CA LEU A 180 16.46 -8.80 14.71
C LEU A 180 16.97 -7.39 14.99
N ASP A 181 18.23 -7.25 15.41
CA ASP A 181 18.82 -5.96 15.75
C ASP A 181 18.85 -5.01 14.55
N HIS A 182 19.17 -5.54 13.37
CA HIS A 182 19.15 -4.80 12.11
C HIS A 182 17.72 -4.36 11.74
N VAL A 183 16.75 -5.24 11.94
CA VAL A 183 15.35 -5.00 11.58
C VAL A 183 14.69 -4.00 12.54
N GLY A 184 14.92 -4.10 13.85
CA GLY A 184 14.43 -3.16 14.85
C GLY A 184 15.01 -1.75 14.70
N ALA A 185 16.32 -1.63 14.45
CA ALA A 185 16.97 -0.35 14.20
C ALA A 185 16.43 0.33 12.94
N ARG A 186 16.21 -0.44 11.86
CA ARG A 186 15.57 0.04 10.63
C ARG A 186 14.16 0.55 10.89
N LEU A 187 13.34 -0.18 11.66
CA LEU A 187 11.99 0.27 12.01
C LEU A 187 12.02 1.61 12.75
N ALA A 188 12.90 1.74 13.74
CA ALA A 188 12.99 2.93 14.58
C ALA A 188 13.42 4.18 13.79
N ALA A 189 14.22 4.01 12.73
CA ALA A 189 14.68 5.08 11.86
C ALA A 189 13.61 5.58 10.86
N LEU A 190 12.55 4.80 10.63
CA LEU A 190 11.47 5.19 9.72
C LEU A 190 10.59 6.31 10.30
N PRO A 191 10.07 7.22 9.46
CA PRO A 191 9.02 8.16 9.85
C PRO A 191 7.80 7.43 10.45
N ARG A 192 7.09 8.09 11.38
CA ARG A 192 5.94 7.51 12.12
C ARG A 192 4.92 6.83 11.20
N GLU A 193 4.55 7.48 10.11
CA GLU A 193 3.56 6.97 9.15
C GLU A 193 4.02 5.66 8.49
N ARG A 194 5.29 5.56 8.12
CA ARG A 194 5.87 4.34 7.53
C ARG A 194 5.97 3.21 8.53
N ARG A 195 6.30 3.50 9.79
CA ARG A 195 6.28 2.49 10.86
C ARG A 195 4.88 1.90 11.02
N PHE A 196 3.84 2.74 10.93
CA PHE A 196 2.46 2.29 10.98
C PHE A 196 2.08 1.45 9.75
N ALA A 197 2.53 1.85 8.56
CA ALA A 197 2.29 1.08 7.33
C ALA A 197 2.92 -0.33 7.41
N VAL A 198 4.13 -0.46 7.96
CA VAL A 198 4.77 -1.75 8.21
C VAL A 198 3.91 -2.62 9.12
N LEU A 199 3.50 -2.10 10.28
CA LEU A 199 2.68 -2.84 11.25
C LEU A 199 1.32 -3.25 10.67
N ARG A 200 0.69 -2.38 9.89
CA ARG A 200 -0.58 -2.71 9.21
C ARG A 200 -0.40 -3.84 8.20
N ALA A 201 0.69 -3.85 7.44
CA ALA A 201 0.95 -4.88 6.44
C ALA A 201 1.23 -6.26 7.05
N ILE A 202 1.90 -6.33 8.19
CA ILE A 202 2.27 -7.60 8.84
C ILE A 202 1.20 -8.13 9.81
N GLY A 203 0.27 -7.28 10.27
CA GLY A 203 -0.81 -7.65 11.21
C GLY A 203 -1.58 -8.92 10.80
N PRO A 204 -2.04 -9.05 9.54
CA PRO A 204 -2.74 -10.26 9.07
C PRO A 204 -1.94 -11.56 9.20
N LEU A 205 -0.60 -11.52 9.10
CA LEU A 205 0.24 -12.71 9.29
C LEU A 205 0.24 -13.20 10.74
N VAL A 206 0.10 -12.29 11.71
CA VAL A 206 -0.01 -12.67 13.14
C VAL A 206 -1.29 -13.46 13.37
N SER A 207 -2.40 -12.95 12.84
CA SER A 207 -3.74 -13.50 13.09
C SER A 207 -3.96 -14.85 12.40
N ALA A 208 -3.20 -15.14 11.35
CA ALA A 208 -3.28 -16.40 10.60
C ALA A 208 -2.27 -17.46 11.06
N SER A 209 -1.31 -17.14 11.94
CA SER A 209 -0.32 -18.10 12.43
C SER A 209 -0.93 -19.11 13.41
N SER A 210 -0.51 -20.37 13.30
CA SER A 210 -0.86 -21.45 14.22
C SER A 210 -0.40 -21.20 15.66
N ARG A 211 0.53 -20.26 15.87
CA ARG A 211 1.03 -19.80 17.18
C ARG A 211 0.77 -18.31 17.39
N ALA A 212 -0.49 -17.90 17.20
CA ALA A 212 -0.94 -16.52 17.32
C ALA A 212 -0.46 -15.80 18.59
N ASP A 213 -0.27 -16.49 19.73
CA ASP A 213 0.22 -15.87 20.97
C ASP A 213 1.68 -15.37 20.86
N LEU A 214 2.59 -16.20 20.30
CA LEU A 214 4.00 -15.82 20.10
C LEU A 214 4.14 -14.72 19.05
N GLY A 215 3.38 -14.84 17.95
CA GLY A 215 3.34 -13.81 16.91
C GLY A 215 2.79 -12.48 17.45
N ARG A 216 1.78 -12.53 18.33
CA ARG A 216 1.17 -11.36 18.94
C ARG A 216 2.11 -10.67 19.91
N ASP A 217 2.82 -11.40 20.75
CA ASP A 217 3.79 -10.81 21.67
C ASP A 217 4.92 -10.11 20.90
N PHE A 218 5.46 -10.77 19.88
CA PHE A 218 6.47 -10.17 19.00
C PHE A 218 5.96 -8.93 18.25
N PHE A 219 4.72 -8.99 17.73
CA PHE A 219 4.10 -7.84 17.07
C PHE A 219 3.92 -6.65 18.01
N LEU A 220 3.52 -6.90 19.27
CA LEU A 220 3.39 -5.85 20.28
C LEU A 220 4.74 -5.26 20.68
N GLU A 221 5.79 -6.08 20.72
CA GLU A 221 7.16 -5.61 20.94
C GLU A 221 7.65 -4.73 19.79
N LEU A 222 7.45 -5.15 18.53
CA LEU A 222 7.72 -4.33 17.35
C LEU A 222 6.93 -3.01 17.37
N ALA A 223 5.66 -3.06 17.76
CA ALA A 223 4.83 -1.85 17.88
C ALA A 223 5.37 -0.90 18.95
N ALA A 224 5.89 -1.42 20.06
CA ALA A 224 6.54 -0.61 21.09
C ALA A 224 7.82 0.06 20.56
N PHE A 225 8.68 -0.68 19.84
CA PHE A 225 9.85 -0.10 19.15
C PHE A 225 9.47 0.95 18.12
N ALA A 226 8.33 0.78 17.46
CA ALA A 226 7.77 1.73 16.51
C ALA A 226 7.10 2.96 17.17
N ALA A 227 7.09 3.06 18.50
CA ALA A 227 6.36 4.08 19.25
C ALA A 227 4.86 4.15 18.90
N VAL A 228 4.26 2.99 18.64
CA VAL A 228 2.83 2.81 18.42
C VAL A 228 2.18 2.32 19.72
N PRO A 229 1.15 3.02 20.24
CA PRO A 229 0.47 2.59 21.47
C PRO A 229 -0.11 1.19 21.36
N ARG A 230 -0.03 0.40 22.44
CA ARG A 230 -0.52 -0.99 22.50
C ARG A 230 -1.97 -1.13 22.01
N GLU A 231 -2.85 -0.21 22.41
CA GLU A 231 -4.25 -0.25 21.99
C GLU A 231 -4.39 -0.12 20.47
N GLN A 232 -3.62 0.77 19.85
CA GLN A 232 -3.63 0.96 18.40
C GLN A 232 -3.04 -0.25 17.67
N ALA A 233 -1.97 -0.84 18.21
CA ALA A 233 -1.39 -2.08 17.69
C ALA A 233 -2.39 -3.25 17.75
N LEU A 234 -3.14 -3.39 18.83
CA LEU A 234 -4.18 -4.41 18.95
C LEU A 234 -5.28 -4.24 17.90
N ARG A 235 -5.68 -3.01 17.57
CA ARG A 235 -6.66 -2.77 16.50
C ARG A 235 -6.15 -3.25 15.13
N LEU A 236 -4.84 -3.14 14.86
CA LEU A 236 -4.26 -3.62 13.60
C LEU A 236 -4.26 -5.15 13.47
N LEU A 237 -4.36 -5.89 14.58
CA LEU A 237 -4.44 -7.36 14.56
C LEU A 237 -5.85 -7.89 14.31
N PHE A 238 -6.87 -7.10 14.66
CA PHE A 238 -8.28 -7.49 14.61
C PHE A 238 -9.11 -6.67 13.63
N ALA A 239 -8.46 -5.87 12.78
CA ALA A 239 -9.06 -5.14 11.66
C ALA A 239 -9.09 -6.04 10.42
#